data_AF-A0A6Y1QWN5-F1
#
_entry.id   AF-A0A6Y1QWN5-F1
#
_cell.length_a   1.000
_cell.length_b   1.000
_cell.length_c   1.000
_cell.angle_alpha   90.00
_cell.angle_beta   90.00
_cell.angle_gamma   90.00
#
_symmetry.space_group_name_H-M   'P 1'
#
loop_
_entity.id
_entity.type
_entity.pdbx_description
1 polymer ?
#
loop_
_entity_poly.entity_id
_entity_poly.type
_entity_poly.pdbx_seq_one_letter_code
_entity_poly.pdbx_strand_id
1 'polypeptide(L)'
;MNGILNQRSPLKWAGGKFDVMPQLREHLPKAGYLIEPFVGGGSVFMNTDYDHYVLCDSNPALINFYRFLTTDTTALIDRSWSLFRDGGTREAYERNRQTFNTITLATARLRGEYLEWAALFLYLNRHGFNGMHRTNQKGEFNIPFGKHSLPYFPYMEMRLFADKARETMTRFVCADFRITMKTLPDICHGISFHADKLSDAVIYCDPPYLPLKDKDSFTHYNGKPFTREDHRLLVAHLIQANKLYGVKSVISNSDTEETRKIYSPFELHTLNVHRSVSGKASSRKPVKEVIGVLKDGERCVSAPRRAGKATVMAQWRATSC
;
A
#
# COMPACT_ATOMS: atom_id res chain seq x y z
N MET A 1 9.08 22.34 -9.51
CA MET A 1 10.11 21.31 -9.26
C MET A 1 11.24 21.96 -8.48
N ASN A 2 11.38 21.65 -7.19
CA ASN A 2 12.59 21.90 -6.40
C ASN A 2 12.48 21.11 -5.08
N GLY A 3 13.38 20.14 -4.89
CA GLY A 3 13.46 19.33 -3.68
C GLY A 3 13.62 17.85 -4.02
N ILE A 4 14.81 17.30 -3.76
CA ILE A 4 15.13 15.90 -4.05
C ILE A 4 14.20 15.01 -3.20
N LEU A 5 13.13 14.49 -3.80
CA LEU A 5 12.36 13.37 -3.28
C LEU A 5 13.25 12.13 -3.32
N ASN A 6 14.00 11.93 -2.23
CA ASN A 6 14.69 10.69 -1.91
C ASN A 6 14.62 10.47 -0.39
N GLN A 7 13.39 10.47 0.14
CA GLN A 7 13.11 10.30 1.56
C GLN A 7 12.90 8.82 1.90
N ARG A 8 13.57 8.36 2.96
CA ARG A 8 13.40 6.99 3.44
C ARG A 8 12.13 6.86 4.26
N SER A 9 11.54 5.66 4.20
CA SER A 9 10.44 5.29 5.09
C SER A 9 10.91 5.13 6.54
N PRO A 10 10.05 5.45 7.53
CA PRO A 10 10.30 5.10 8.93
C PRO A 10 10.37 3.59 9.18
N LEU A 11 9.98 2.73 8.25
CA LEU A 11 10.03 1.27 8.39
C LEU A 11 11.09 0.65 7.47
N LYS A 12 11.74 -0.41 7.95
CA LYS A 12 12.41 -1.38 7.07
C LYS A 12 11.32 -2.23 6.43
N TRP A 13 11.22 -2.28 5.12
CA TRP A 13 10.17 -3.04 4.46
C TRP A 13 10.74 -3.88 3.31
N ALA A 14 10.37 -5.16 3.28
CA ALA A 14 10.73 -6.03 2.17
C ALA A 14 10.07 -5.50 0.88
N GLY A 15 10.87 -5.36 -0.19
CA GLY A 15 10.37 -4.82 -1.45
C GLY A 15 10.25 -3.29 -1.52
N GLY A 16 10.74 -2.56 -0.51
CA GLY A 16 10.73 -1.10 -0.51
C GLY A 16 11.32 -0.51 -1.81
N LYS A 17 10.55 0.36 -2.46
CA LYS A 17 10.84 0.88 -3.80
C LYS A 17 11.81 2.05 -3.85
N PHE A 18 12.41 2.40 -2.71
CA PHE A 18 13.32 3.54 -2.56
C PHE A 18 14.40 3.59 -3.67
N ASP A 19 15.11 2.49 -3.89
CA ASP A 19 16.22 2.44 -4.85
C ASP A 19 15.77 2.53 -6.33
N VAL A 20 14.49 2.26 -6.62
CA VAL A 20 13.92 2.26 -7.98
C VAL A 20 12.98 3.43 -8.24
N MET A 21 12.85 4.35 -7.27
CA MET A 21 11.99 5.52 -7.41
C MET A 21 12.34 6.42 -8.60
N PRO A 22 13.62 6.63 -8.99
CA PRO A 22 13.92 7.42 -10.18
C PRO A 22 13.24 6.87 -11.44
N GLN A 23 13.36 5.56 -11.68
CA GLN A 23 12.75 4.91 -12.84
C GLN A 23 11.23 4.78 -12.70
N LEU A 24 10.73 4.45 -11.50
CA LEU A 24 9.29 4.29 -11.27
C LEU A 24 8.53 5.59 -11.51
N ARG A 25 9.10 6.75 -11.16
CA ARG A 25 8.49 8.06 -11.38
C ARG A 25 8.23 8.37 -12.85
N GLU A 26 9.05 7.87 -13.75
CA GLU A 26 8.89 8.08 -15.20
C GLU A 26 7.62 7.40 -15.74
N HIS A 27 7.16 6.34 -15.06
CA HIS A 27 6.00 5.56 -15.45
C HIS A 27 4.74 5.90 -14.66
N LEU A 28 4.81 6.76 -13.64
CA LEU A 28 3.67 7.15 -12.82
C LEU A 28 2.93 8.35 -13.47
N PRO A 29 1.66 8.16 -13.92
CA PRO A 29 0.85 9.25 -14.43
C PRO A 29 0.68 10.41 -13.43
N LYS A 30 0.60 11.63 -13.97
CA LYS A 30 0.13 12.80 -13.21
C LYS A 30 -1.36 12.68 -12.91
N ALA A 31 -1.73 13.01 -11.67
CA ALA A 31 -3.10 13.07 -11.16
C ALA A 31 -3.08 13.88 -9.85
N GLY A 32 -4.25 14.29 -9.35
CA GLY A 32 -4.40 14.86 -8.01
C GLY A 32 -4.28 13.81 -6.89
N TYR A 33 -4.72 12.56 -7.15
CA TYR A 33 -4.71 11.47 -6.17
C TYR A 33 -3.78 10.31 -6.56
N LEU A 34 -2.98 9.83 -5.60
CA LEU A 34 -2.34 8.50 -5.67
C LEU A 34 -3.02 7.53 -4.70
N ILE A 35 -3.45 6.38 -5.22
CA ILE A 35 -4.02 5.28 -4.45
C ILE A 35 -3.00 4.14 -4.44
N GLU A 36 -2.56 3.72 -3.25
CA GLU A 36 -1.66 2.57 -3.07
C GLU A 36 -2.39 1.44 -2.33
N PRO A 37 -2.96 0.43 -3.04
CA PRO A 37 -3.63 -0.71 -2.39
C PRO A 37 -2.71 -1.60 -1.53
N PHE A 38 -1.40 -1.46 -1.71
CA PHE A 38 -0.34 -2.23 -1.05
C PHE A 38 0.77 -1.27 -0.56
N VAL A 39 0.43 -0.31 0.30
CA VAL A 39 1.37 0.75 0.71
C VAL A 39 2.66 0.18 1.30
N GLY A 40 2.58 -0.90 2.07
CA GLY A 40 3.74 -1.47 2.75
C GLY A 40 4.51 -0.41 3.54
N GLY A 41 5.81 -0.25 3.25
CA GLY A 41 6.66 0.78 3.86
C GLY A 41 6.37 2.23 3.40
N GLY A 42 5.49 2.48 2.43
CA GLY A 42 5.18 3.84 1.97
C GLY A 42 6.34 4.54 1.24
N SER A 43 7.22 3.77 0.58
CA SER A 43 8.35 4.37 -0.15
C SER A 43 7.89 5.20 -1.35
N VAL A 44 6.84 4.79 -2.05
CA VAL A 44 6.31 5.55 -3.21
C VAL A 44 5.61 6.82 -2.74
N PHE A 45 4.73 6.71 -1.73
CA PHE A 45 4.19 7.87 -1.01
C PHE A 45 5.28 8.90 -0.66
N MET A 46 6.36 8.50 0.04
CA MET A 46 7.41 9.42 0.47
C MET A 46 8.21 10.05 -0.68
N ASN A 47 8.12 9.52 -1.90
CA ASN A 47 8.97 9.90 -3.04
C ASN A 47 8.19 10.33 -4.29
N THR A 48 6.94 10.74 -4.13
CA THR A 48 6.07 11.32 -5.18
C THR A 48 5.44 12.61 -4.66
N ASP A 49 4.88 13.47 -5.52
CA ASP A 49 4.22 14.72 -5.11
C ASP A 49 2.82 14.79 -5.73
N TYR A 50 1.90 13.96 -5.21
CA TYR A 50 0.46 14.06 -5.49
C TYR A 50 -0.19 14.96 -4.44
N ASP A 51 -1.29 15.63 -4.79
CA ASP A 51 -1.98 16.53 -3.87
C ASP A 51 -2.60 15.74 -2.69
N HIS A 52 -3.09 14.54 -2.98
CA HIS A 52 -3.74 13.65 -2.03
C HIS A 52 -3.32 12.20 -2.18
N TYR A 53 -3.41 11.45 -1.09
CA TYR A 53 -3.06 10.04 -1.04
C TYR A 53 -4.12 9.19 -0.35
N VAL A 54 -4.35 8.00 -0.89
CA VAL A 54 -5.12 6.94 -0.24
C VAL A 54 -4.22 5.72 -0.09
N LEU A 55 -3.76 5.48 1.13
CA LEU A 55 -2.79 4.44 1.45
C LEU A 55 -3.49 3.27 2.12
N CYS A 56 -3.46 2.11 1.46
CA CYS A 56 -4.15 0.92 1.93
C CYS A 56 -3.19 -0.24 2.17
N ASP A 57 -3.53 -1.06 3.15
CA ASP A 57 -2.90 -2.37 3.35
C ASP A 57 -3.88 -3.29 4.07
N SER A 58 -3.69 -4.60 3.92
CA SER A 58 -4.43 -5.59 4.71
C SER A 58 -3.91 -5.72 6.14
N ASN A 59 -2.71 -5.22 6.43
CA ASN A 59 -2.09 -5.34 7.74
C ASN A 59 -2.63 -4.28 8.73
N PRO A 60 -3.44 -4.66 9.74
CA PRO A 60 -4.04 -3.70 10.64
C PRO A 60 -3.01 -3.05 11.58
N ALA A 61 -1.93 -3.74 11.94
CA ALA A 61 -0.86 -3.18 12.78
C ALA A 61 -0.11 -2.06 12.03
N LEU A 62 0.14 -2.26 10.74
CA LEU A 62 0.77 -1.27 9.87
C LEU A 62 -0.10 -0.02 9.70
N ILE A 63 -1.38 -0.20 9.38
CA ILE A 63 -2.30 0.93 9.22
C ILE A 63 -2.53 1.65 10.54
N ASN A 64 -2.59 0.92 11.66
CA ASN A 64 -2.63 1.52 13.00
C ASN A 64 -1.37 2.38 13.27
N PHE A 65 -0.18 1.86 12.93
CA PHE A 65 1.07 2.61 13.04
C PHE A 65 1.02 3.93 12.26
N TYR A 66 0.63 3.91 10.98
CA TYR A 66 0.56 5.14 10.20
C TYR A 66 -0.49 6.14 10.69
N ARG A 67 -1.64 5.65 11.19
CA ARG A 67 -2.66 6.50 11.81
C ARG A 67 -2.09 7.24 13.02
N PHE A 68 -1.49 6.53 13.99
CA PHE A 68 -0.88 7.17 15.16
C PHE A 68 0.31 8.06 14.78
N LEU A 69 1.12 7.64 13.81
CA LEU A 69 2.23 8.45 13.32
C LEU A 69 1.76 9.81 12.80
N THR A 70 0.56 9.87 12.22
CA THR A 70 -0.02 11.08 11.64
C THR A 70 -0.81 11.90 12.66
N THR A 71 -1.64 11.25 13.49
CA THR A 71 -2.59 11.93 14.39
C THR A 71 -2.05 12.22 15.79
N ASP A 72 -1.05 11.46 16.27
CA ASP A 72 -0.44 11.62 17.59
C ASP A 72 1.08 11.32 17.51
N THR A 73 1.75 12.05 16.60
CA THR A 73 3.16 11.82 16.23
C THR A 73 4.07 11.83 17.45
N THR A 74 3.91 12.82 18.35
CA THR A 74 4.76 12.97 19.53
C THR A 74 4.58 11.80 20.50
N ALA A 75 3.34 11.42 20.83
CA ALA A 75 3.12 10.30 21.73
C ALA A 75 3.67 8.98 21.17
N LEU A 76 3.54 8.76 19.85
CA LEU A 76 4.14 7.58 19.21
C LEU A 76 5.67 7.61 19.28
N ILE A 77 6.30 8.76 18.97
CA ILE A 77 7.76 8.91 19.06
C ILE A 77 8.24 8.63 20.48
N ASP A 78 7.62 9.26 21.49
CA ASP A 78 8.03 9.12 22.88
C ASP A 78 7.88 7.68 23.36
N ARG A 79 6.74 7.04 23.00
CA ARG A 79 6.50 5.65 23.39
C ARG A 79 7.46 4.69 22.69
N SER A 80 7.70 4.87 21.39
CA SER A 80 8.68 4.08 20.66
C SER A 80 10.09 4.29 21.20
N TRP A 81 10.48 5.53 21.52
CA TRP A 81 11.79 5.83 22.08
C TRP A 81 12.04 5.10 23.41
N SER A 82 11.04 5.06 24.29
CA SER A 82 11.12 4.28 25.55
C SER A 82 11.40 2.80 25.29
N LEU A 83 10.78 2.20 24.27
CA LEU A 83 11.02 0.80 23.90
C LEU A 83 12.43 0.58 23.34
N PHE A 84 13.00 1.55 22.61
CA PHE A 84 14.34 1.44 22.03
C PHE A 84 15.44 1.59 23.08
N ARG A 85 15.27 2.50 24.04
CA ARG A 85 16.24 2.70 25.13
C ARG A 85 16.40 1.46 26.00
N ASP A 86 15.28 0.80 26.31
CA ASP A 86 15.24 -0.29 27.30
C ASP A 86 15.18 -1.70 26.64
N GLY A 87 15.19 -1.77 25.30
CA GLY A 87 14.83 -2.95 24.52
C GLY A 87 15.94 -3.57 23.66
N GLY A 88 17.21 -3.29 23.93
CA GLY A 88 18.34 -3.81 23.15
C GLY A 88 18.68 -5.29 23.36
N THR A 89 18.03 -5.99 24.28
CA THR A 89 18.31 -7.39 24.63
C THR A 89 17.32 -8.38 24.02
N ARG A 90 17.72 -9.65 23.91
CA ARG A 90 16.86 -10.72 23.40
C ARG A 90 15.65 -10.92 24.30
N GLU A 91 15.85 -10.86 25.61
CA GLU A 91 14.80 -11.03 26.61
C GLU A 91 13.76 -9.91 26.51
N ALA A 92 14.19 -8.66 26.33
CA ALA A 92 13.28 -7.53 26.11
C ALA A 92 12.52 -7.68 24.79
N TYR A 93 13.19 -8.10 23.72
CA TYR A 93 12.55 -8.36 22.44
C TYR A 93 11.46 -9.43 22.54
N GLU A 94 11.74 -10.55 23.23
CA GLU A 94 10.78 -11.64 23.39
C GLU A 94 9.56 -11.20 24.22
N ARG A 95 9.76 -10.43 25.31
CA ARG A 95 8.65 -9.83 26.07
C ARG A 95 7.80 -8.87 25.23
N ASN A 96 8.44 -7.93 24.53
CA ASN A 96 7.76 -6.96 23.67
C ASN A 96 7.00 -7.65 22.52
N ARG A 97 7.56 -8.74 21.97
CA ARG A 97 6.88 -9.56 20.96
C ARG A 97 5.65 -10.28 21.53
N GLN A 98 5.72 -10.79 22.76
CA GLN A 98 4.55 -11.38 23.43
C GLN A 98 3.46 -10.33 23.62
N THR A 99 3.80 -9.15 24.15
CA THR A 99 2.84 -8.03 24.31
C THR A 99 2.21 -7.63 22.97
N PHE A 100 3.02 -7.52 21.90
CA PHE A 100 2.52 -7.24 20.56
C PHE A 100 1.49 -8.28 20.10
N ASN A 101 1.77 -9.57 20.31
CA ASN A 101 0.86 -10.65 19.93
C ASN A 101 -0.42 -10.64 20.78
N THR A 102 -0.33 -10.40 22.09
CA THR A 102 -1.49 -10.23 22.96
C THR A 102 -2.41 -9.13 22.46
N ILE A 103 -1.87 -7.95 22.16
CA ILE A 103 -2.67 -6.84 21.62
C ILE A 103 -3.19 -7.18 20.21
N THR A 104 -2.40 -7.86 19.38
CA THR A 104 -2.83 -8.26 18.01
C THR A 104 -4.04 -9.20 18.04
N LEU A 105 -4.13 -10.11 19.01
CA LEU A 105 -5.22 -11.08 19.12
C LEU A 105 -6.43 -10.57 19.94
N ALA A 106 -6.33 -9.40 20.56
CA ALA A 106 -7.42 -8.82 21.34
C ALA A 106 -8.65 -8.49 20.47
N THR A 107 -9.84 -8.82 20.98
CA THR A 107 -11.14 -8.56 20.32
C THR A 107 -11.59 -7.11 20.44
N ALA A 108 -11.12 -6.42 21.48
CA ALA A 108 -11.28 -4.98 21.71
C ALA A 108 -9.97 -4.40 22.20
N ARG A 109 -9.73 -3.12 21.95
CA ARG A 109 -8.52 -2.40 22.37
C ARG A 109 -8.89 -1.02 22.86
N LEU A 110 -8.27 -0.60 23.96
CA LEU A 110 -8.28 0.79 24.41
C LEU A 110 -7.31 1.61 23.57
N ARG A 111 -7.48 2.95 23.57
CA ARG A 111 -6.58 3.86 22.84
C ARG A 111 -5.10 3.67 23.22
N GLY A 112 -4.82 3.45 24.51
CA GLY A 112 -3.47 3.18 25.00
C GLY A 112 -2.86 1.91 24.42
N GLU A 113 -3.66 0.86 24.22
CA GLU A 113 -3.20 -0.39 23.59
C GLU A 113 -2.95 -0.20 22.09
N TYR A 114 -3.75 0.62 21.40
CA TYR A 114 -3.46 0.96 20.01
C TYR A 114 -2.15 1.76 19.85
N LEU A 115 -1.87 2.71 20.76
CA LEU A 115 -0.60 3.42 20.79
C LEU A 115 0.57 2.46 21.07
N GLU A 116 0.42 1.58 22.06
CA GLU A 116 1.40 0.54 22.37
C GLU A 116 1.67 -0.35 21.17
N TRP A 117 0.61 -0.77 20.47
CA TRP A 117 0.70 -1.64 19.32
C TRP A 117 1.46 -0.99 18.15
N ALA A 118 1.19 0.30 17.89
CA ALA A 118 1.94 1.08 16.91
C ALA A 118 3.41 1.21 17.30
N ALA A 119 3.70 1.49 18.58
CA ALA A 119 5.07 1.65 19.05
C ALA A 119 5.86 0.34 18.98
N LEU A 120 5.24 -0.77 19.39
CA LEU A 120 5.80 -2.12 19.30
C LEU A 120 5.99 -2.56 17.85
N PHE A 121 5.12 -2.17 16.92
CA PHE A 121 5.29 -2.46 15.50
C PHE A 121 6.62 -1.89 14.97
N LEU A 122 6.91 -0.63 15.27
CA LEU A 122 8.19 -0.01 14.91
C LEU A 122 9.38 -0.67 15.61
N TYR A 123 9.25 -0.93 16.93
CA TYR A 123 10.29 -1.59 17.71
C TYR A 123 10.66 -2.96 17.12
N LEU A 124 9.67 -3.82 16.88
CA LEU A 124 9.88 -5.16 16.31
C LEU A 124 10.42 -5.09 14.88
N ASN A 125 10.00 -4.11 14.08
CA ASN A 125 10.55 -3.88 12.75
C ASN A 125 12.04 -3.53 12.78
N ARG A 126 12.49 -2.74 13.75
CA ARG A 126 13.89 -2.30 13.83
C ARG A 126 14.80 -3.30 14.53
N HIS A 127 14.29 -4.06 15.49
CA HIS A 127 15.04 -5.05 16.30
C HIS A 127 14.94 -6.49 15.78
N GLY A 128 13.92 -6.81 14.98
CA GLY A 128 13.73 -8.14 14.39
C GLY A 128 14.67 -8.40 13.21
N PHE A 129 14.88 -9.68 12.90
CA PHE A 129 15.76 -10.10 11.81
C PHE A 129 15.37 -9.47 10.46
N ASN A 130 16.31 -8.69 9.89
CA ASN A 130 16.19 -8.01 8.58
C ASN A 130 14.95 -7.12 8.40
N GLY A 131 14.29 -6.69 9.47
CA GLY A 131 13.05 -5.91 9.39
C GLY A 131 11.92 -6.61 8.63
N MET A 132 11.93 -7.94 8.61
CA MET A 132 10.84 -8.72 8.02
C MET A 132 9.57 -8.57 8.87
N HIS A 133 8.43 -8.75 8.23
CA HIS A 133 7.15 -8.88 8.90
C HIS A 133 6.51 -10.20 8.49
N ARG A 134 6.24 -11.09 9.45
CA ARG A 134 5.63 -12.41 9.21
C ARG A 134 4.79 -12.82 10.39
N THR A 135 3.62 -13.36 10.08
CA THR A 135 2.70 -13.95 11.04
C THR A 135 2.57 -15.46 10.84
N ASN A 136 2.29 -16.19 11.91
CA ASN A 136 1.95 -17.61 11.83
C ASN A 136 0.44 -17.80 11.51
N GLN A 137 -0.01 -19.05 11.40
CA GLN A 137 -1.43 -19.37 11.14
C GLN A 137 -2.39 -18.91 12.24
N LYS A 138 -1.89 -18.64 13.46
CA LYS A 138 -2.67 -18.06 14.57
C LYS A 138 -2.73 -16.54 14.51
N GLY A 139 -2.09 -15.90 13.53
CA GLY A 139 -2.00 -14.44 13.40
C GLY A 139 -0.90 -13.79 14.23
N GLU A 140 -0.05 -14.56 14.89
CA GLU A 140 1.01 -14.05 15.77
C GLU A 140 2.26 -13.70 14.98
N PHE A 141 2.86 -12.55 15.28
CA PHE A 141 4.17 -12.16 14.78
C PHE A 141 5.26 -13.11 15.30
N ASN A 142 6.06 -13.67 14.38
CA ASN A 142 7.00 -14.74 14.70
C ASN A 142 8.43 -14.53 14.15
N ILE A 143 8.83 -13.28 13.92
CA ILE A 143 10.21 -12.96 13.50
C ILE A 143 11.15 -13.03 14.71
N PRO A 144 12.29 -13.73 14.61
CA PRO A 144 13.26 -13.81 15.69
C PRO A 144 14.01 -12.49 15.88
N PHE A 145 14.63 -12.33 17.04
CA PHE A 145 15.52 -11.21 17.35
C PHE A 145 16.65 -11.11 16.33
N GLY A 146 16.91 -9.90 15.82
CA GLY A 146 18.01 -9.62 14.89
C GLY A 146 19.34 -9.50 15.61
N LYS A 147 20.42 -10.01 14.99
CA LYS A 147 21.78 -9.82 15.50
C LYS A 147 22.27 -8.42 15.11
N HIS A 148 21.90 -7.39 15.87
CA HIS A 148 22.32 -6.02 15.62
C HIS A 148 22.86 -5.38 16.91
N SER A 149 23.85 -4.50 16.79
CA SER A 149 24.09 -3.44 17.78
C SER A 149 22.90 -2.47 17.77
N LEU A 150 22.67 -1.73 18.88
CA LEU A 150 21.62 -0.72 19.08
C LEU A 150 20.96 -0.22 17.77
N PRO A 151 19.72 -0.64 17.45
CA PRO A 151 19.08 -0.29 16.18
C PRO A 151 18.83 1.22 16.01
N TYR A 152 19.03 1.71 14.79
CA TYR A 152 18.70 3.09 14.41
C TYR A 152 17.23 3.42 14.67
N PHE A 153 17.00 4.50 15.43
CA PHE A 153 15.66 5.05 15.67
C PHE A 153 15.32 6.11 14.60
N PRO A 154 14.27 5.91 13.79
CA PRO A 154 13.98 6.74 12.62
C PRO A 154 13.20 8.01 12.97
N TYR A 155 13.75 8.83 13.87
CA TYR A 155 13.08 10.04 14.38
C TYR A 155 12.70 11.02 13.25
N MET A 156 13.65 11.31 12.36
CA MET A 156 13.42 12.26 11.27
C MET A 156 12.45 11.71 10.23
N GLU A 157 12.59 10.43 9.84
CA GLU A 157 11.69 9.80 8.88
C GLU A 157 10.25 9.71 9.40
N MET A 158 10.07 9.50 10.71
CA MET A 158 8.76 9.54 11.35
C MET A 158 8.11 10.92 11.22
N ARG A 159 8.85 12.00 11.52
CA ARG A 159 8.33 13.37 11.40
C ARG A 159 8.00 13.74 9.96
N LEU A 160 8.92 13.48 9.03
CA LEU A 160 8.72 13.77 7.60
C LEU A 160 7.50 13.04 7.02
N PHE A 161 7.32 11.76 7.38
CA PHE A 161 6.12 11.01 6.99
C PHE A 161 4.86 11.66 7.53
N ALA A 162 4.86 12.01 8.83
CA ALA A 162 3.71 12.60 9.49
C ALA A 162 3.33 13.97 8.92
N ASP A 163 4.34 14.82 8.64
CA ASP A 163 4.15 16.14 8.04
C ASP A 163 3.51 16.01 6.66
N LYS A 164 4.10 15.18 5.78
CA LYS A 164 3.54 14.91 4.46
C LYS A 164 2.11 14.35 4.52
N ALA A 165 1.86 13.41 5.43
CA ALA A 165 0.55 12.78 5.57
C ALA A 165 -0.53 13.79 5.99
N ARG A 166 -0.19 14.76 6.85
CA ARG A 166 -1.09 15.86 7.23
C ARG A 166 -1.29 16.85 6.09
N GLU A 167 -0.20 17.30 5.46
CA GLU A 167 -0.23 18.28 4.37
C GLU A 167 -1.10 17.81 3.19
N THR A 168 -1.00 16.54 2.85
CA THR A 168 -1.73 15.93 1.73
C THR A 168 -3.09 15.36 2.12
N MET A 169 -3.51 15.53 3.38
CA MET A 169 -4.73 14.94 3.96
C MET A 169 -4.85 13.44 3.65
N THR A 170 -3.76 12.70 3.85
CA THR A 170 -3.67 11.27 3.49
C THR A 170 -4.72 10.44 4.23
N ARG A 171 -5.45 9.61 3.49
CA ARG A 171 -6.40 8.64 4.03
C ARG A 171 -5.74 7.28 4.19
N PHE A 172 -5.81 6.70 5.39
CA PHE A 172 -5.30 5.35 5.69
C PHE A 172 -6.44 4.33 5.79
N VAL A 173 -6.44 3.33 4.91
CA VAL A 173 -7.49 2.31 4.81
C VAL A 173 -6.92 0.93 5.14
N CYS A 174 -7.45 0.27 6.17
CA CYS A 174 -7.11 -1.11 6.48
C CYS A 174 -8.08 -2.05 5.76
N ALA A 175 -7.69 -2.58 4.61
CA ALA A 175 -8.53 -3.45 3.82
C ALA A 175 -7.70 -4.35 2.88
N ASP A 176 -8.25 -5.52 2.57
CA ASP A 176 -7.76 -6.33 1.46
C ASP A 176 -7.91 -5.57 0.13
N PHE A 177 -7.02 -5.82 -0.85
CA PHE A 177 -7.06 -5.12 -2.12
C PHE A 177 -8.39 -5.34 -2.86
N ARG A 178 -9.04 -6.51 -2.71
CA ARG A 178 -10.33 -6.80 -3.34
C ARG A 178 -11.44 -5.90 -2.79
N ILE A 179 -11.38 -5.55 -1.51
CA ILE A 179 -12.30 -4.60 -0.89
C ILE A 179 -11.94 -3.19 -1.35
N THR A 180 -10.66 -2.82 -1.22
CA THR A 180 -10.14 -1.51 -1.65
C THR A 180 -10.56 -1.16 -3.08
N MET A 181 -10.40 -2.10 -4.01
CA MET A 181 -10.76 -1.92 -5.43
C MET A 181 -12.28 -1.79 -5.65
N LYS A 182 -13.10 -2.46 -4.85
CA LYS A 182 -14.57 -2.38 -4.95
C LYS A 182 -15.13 -1.09 -4.36
N THR A 183 -14.45 -0.50 -3.39
CA THR A 183 -14.89 0.70 -2.67
C THR A 183 -14.09 1.94 -3.08
N LEU A 184 -13.39 1.93 -4.22
CA LEU A 184 -12.59 3.07 -4.71
C LEU A 184 -13.33 4.41 -4.62
N PRO A 185 -14.61 4.52 -5.04
CA PRO A 185 -15.33 5.78 -4.98
C PRO A 185 -15.67 6.24 -3.55
N ASP A 186 -15.77 5.30 -2.60
CA ASP A 186 -16.05 5.61 -1.19
C ASP A 186 -14.80 6.08 -0.43
N ILE A 187 -13.61 5.75 -0.96
CA ILE A 187 -12.33 6.02 -0.30
C ILE A 187 -11.49 7.08 -0.99
N CYS A 188 -11.84 7.48 -2.22
CA CYS A 188 -11.08 8.47 -2.99
C CYS A 188 -12.01 9.41 -3.76
N HIS A 189 -12.00 10.70 -3.39
CA HIS A 189 -12.78 11.73 -4.08
C HIS A 189 -12.29 12.03 -5.51
N GLY A 190 -11.07 11.60 -5.87
CA GLY A 190 -10.55 11.69 -7.24
C GLY A 190 -11.22 10.71 -8.21
N ILE A 191 -12.00 9.75 -7.73
CA ILE A 191 -12.70 8.77 -8.57
C ILE A 191 -14.04 9.34 -9.04
N SER A 192 -14.26 9.39 -10.35
CA SER A 192 -15.51 9.85 -10.95
C SER A 192 -16.32 8.71 -11.56
N PHE A 193 -17.64 8.76 -11.37
CA PHE A 193 -18.61 7.86 -12.00
C PHE A 193 -19.15 8.35 -13.34
N HIS A 194 -18.84 9.59 -13.73
CA HIS A 194 -19.39 10.17 -14.95
C HIS A 194 -18.53 9.76 -16.15
N ALA A 195 -19.14 9.11 -17.14
CA ALA A 195 -18.44 8.66 -18.36
C ALA A 195 -17.66 9.79 -19.07
N ASP A 196 -18.14 11.04 -18.95
CA ASP A 196 -17.55 12.22 -19.57
C ASP A 196 -16.49 12.92 -18.72
N LYS A 197 -16.30 12.52 -17.44
CA LYS A 197 -15.29 13.08 -16.54
C LYS A 197 -14.28 12.01 -16.16
N LEU A 198 -13.04 12.22 -16.55
CA LEU A 198 -11.93 11.37 -16.11
C LEU A 198 -11.74 11.45 -14.60
N SER A 199 -11.48 10.30 -13.98
CA SER A 199 -10.97 10.28 -12.61
C SER A 199 -9.63 10.99 -12.56
N ASP A 200 -9.47 11.86 -11.56
CA ASP A 200 -8.22 12.55 -11.25
C ASP A 200 -7.40 11.74 -10.24
N ALA A 201 -7.22 10.46 -10.54
CA ALA A 201 -6.55 9.51 -9.67
C ALA A 201 -5.69 8.54 -10.49
N VAL A 202 -4.65 8.03 -9.85
CA VAL A 202 -3.83 6.93 -10.34
C VAL A 202 -3.70 5.87 -9.25
N ILE A 203 -3.72 4.60 -9.66
CA ILE A 203 -3.52 3.47 -8.77
C ILE A 203 -2.10 2.93 -8.98
N TYR A 204 -1.33 2.82 -7.92
CA TYR A 204 -0.03 2.13 -7.93
C TYR A 204 -0.10 0.87 -7.06
N CYS A 205 0.22 -0.28 -7.66
CA CYS A 205 0.17 -1.57 -7.01
C CYS A 205 1.57 -2.19 -6.89
N ASP A 206 1.99 -2.47 -5.66
CA ASP A 206 3.20 -3.25 -5.36
C ASP A 206 2.83 -4.52 -4.56
N PRO A 207 2.13 -5.49 -5.18
CA PRO A 207 1.68 -6.67 -4.47
C PRO A 207 2.87 -7.52 -4.02
N PRO A 208 2.70 -8.45 -3.07
CA PRO A 208 3.70 -9.46 -2.78
C PRO A 208 4.10 -10.21 -4.05
N TYR A 209 5.40 -10.42 -4.26
CA TYR A 209 5.90 -10.98 -5.52
C TYR A 209 5.63 -12.47 -5.61
N LEU A 210 5.46 -12.98 -6.83
CA LEU A 210 5.34 -14.41 -7.07
C LEU A 210 6.61 -15.14 -6.57
N PRO A 211 6.47 -16.33 -5.96
CA PRO A 211 7.62 -17.18 -5.69
C PRO A 211 8.41 -17.44 -6.97
N LEU A 212 9.74 -17.29 -6.88
CA LEU A 212 10.62 -17.83 -7.90
C LEU A 212 10.55 -19.37 -7.84
N LYS A 213 10.66 -20.05 -9.00
CA LYS A 213 10.74 -21.52 -9.05
C LYS A 213 11.82 -22.00 -8.06
N ASP A 214 11.47 -23.02 -7.27
CA ASP A 214 12.32 -23.67 -6.27
C ASP A 214 12.69 -22.85 -5.02
N LYS A 215 11.95 -21.77 -4.73
CA LYS A 215 12.06 -21.05 -3.46
C LYS A 215 10.68 -20.81 -2.85
N ASP A 216 10.53 -21.21 -1.58
CA ASP A 216 9.37 -20.82 -0.79
C ASP A 216 9.25 -19.29 -0.78
N SER A 217 8.13 -18.77 -1.28
CA SER A 217 7.78 -17.37 -1.13
C SER A 217 7.42 -17.15 0.34
N PHE A 218 8.35 -16.58 1.11
CA PHE A 218 8.16 -16.21 2.50
C PHE A 218 7.22 -14.99 2.70
N THR A 219 6.68 -14.43 1.62
CA THR A 219 5.76 -13.28 1.65
C THR A 219 4.33 -13.73 1.94
N HIS A 220 3.90 -13.57 3.18
CA HIS A 220 2.51 -13.75 3.60
C HIS A 220 1.78 -12.40 3.59
N TYR A 221 0.66 -12.34 2.87
CA TYR A 221 -0.29 -11.24 2.87
C TYR A 221 -1.48 -11.63 3.76
N ASN A 222 -1.67 -10.91 4.87
CA ASN A 222 -2.68 -11.23 5.87
C ASN A 222 -2.63 -12.69 6.38
N GLY A 223 -1.42 -13.21 6.65
CA GLY A 223 -1.22 -14.59 7.13
C GLY A 223 -1.42 -15.69 6.08
N LYS A 224 -1.73 -15.34 4.82
CA LYS A 224 -1.88 -16.28 3.69
C LYS A 224 -0.90 -15.95 2.57
N PRO A 225 -0.42 -16.93 1.79
CA PRO A 225 0.36 -16.63 0.59
C PRO A 225 -0.47 -15.80 -0.39
N PHE A 226 0.13 -14.78 -1.01
CA PHE A 226 -0.48 -14.10 -2.16
C PHE A 226 -0.24 -14.96 -3.40
N THR A 227 -1.31 -15.51 -3.94
CA THR A 227 -1.25 -16.57 -4.95
C THR A 227 -1.27 -16.02 -6.38
N ARG A 228 -0.95 -16.90 -7.35
CA ARG A 228 -1.12 -16.59 -8.78
C ARG A 228 -2.54 -16.13 -9.12
N GLU A 229 -3.54 -16.71 -8.46
CA GLU A 229 -4.94 -16.32 -8.67
C GLU A 229 -5.21 -14.91 -8.12
N ASP A 230 -4.59 -14.55 -7.01
CA ASP A 230 -4.71 -13.20 -6.45
C ASP A 230 -4.10 -12.14 -7.38
N HIS A 231 -2.99 -12.46 -8.05
CA HIS A 231 -2.45 -11.60 -9.10
C HIS A 231 -3.40 -11.46 -10.29
N ARG A 232 -4.07 -12.53 -10.73
CA ARG A 232 -5.08 -12.46 -11.80
C ARG A 232 -6.30 -11.62 -11.40
N LEU A 233 -6.78 -11.81 -10.17
CA LEU A 233 -7.86 -11.01 -9.61
C LEU A 233 -7.49 -9.54 -9.50
N LEU A 234 -6.26 -9.23 -9.09
CA LEU A 234 -5.74 -7.86 -9.07
C LEU A 234 -5.79 -7.22 -10.46
N VAL A 235 -5.30 -7.92 -11.49
CA VAL A 235 -5.37 -7.44 -12.89
C VAL A 235 -6.81 -7.22 -13.32
N ALA A 236 -7.71 -8.17 -13.06
CA ALA A 236 -9.13 -8.04 -13.39
C ALA A 236 -9.77 -6.81 -12.73
N HIS A 237 -9.46 -6.55 -11.46
CA HIS A 237 -9.94 -5.37 -10.74
C HIS A 237 -9.38 -4.07 -11.32
N LEU A 238 -8.10 -4.01 -11.71
CA LEU A 238 -7.49 -2.81 -12.32
C LEU A 238 -8.08 -2.51 -13.70
N ILE A 239 -8.31 -3.55 -14.52
CA ILE A 239 -9.01 -3.41 -15.81
C ILE A 239 -10.44 -2.90 -15.58
N GLN A 240 -11.16 -3.47 -14.62
CA GLN A 240 -12.51 -3.04 -14.30
C GLN A 240 -12.55 -1.58 -13.83
N ALA A 241 -11.63 -1.18 -12.96
CA ALA A 241 -11.52 0.20 -12.50
C ALA A 241 -11.22 1.15 -13.66
N ASN A 242 -10.33 0.79 -14.57
CA ASN A 242 -10.05 1.58 -15.77
C ASN A 242 -11.29 1.73 -16.67
N LYS A 243 -12.03 0.64 -16.91
CA LYS A 243 -13.25 0.67 -17.74
C LYS A 243 -14.38 1.50 -17.13
N LEU A 244 -14.57 1.41 -15.82
CA LEU A 244 -15.65 2.11 -15.11
C LEU A 244 -15.33 3.57 -14.83
N TYR A 245 -14.09 3.87 -14.46
CA TYR A 245 -13.72 5.17 -13.88
C TYR A 245 -12.65 5.92 -14.70
N GLY A 246 -12.09 5.30 -15.75
CA GLY A 246 -10.98 5.87 -16.52
C GLY A 246 -9.68 5.99 -15.73
N VAL A 247 -9.58 5.37 -14.55
CA VAL A 247 -8.40 5.47 -13.68
C VAL A 247 -7.23 4.71 -14.30
N LYS A 248 -6.06 5.34 -14.33
CA LYS A 248 -4.82 4.71 -14.79
C LYS A 248 -4.21 3.87 -13.68
N SER A 249 -3.54 2.79 -14.05
CA SER A 249 -2.94 1.85 -13.10
C SER A 249 -1.51 1.52 -13.48
N VAL A 250 -0.63 1.50 -12.49
CA VAL A 250 0.78 1.08 -12.59
C VAL A 250 1.01 -0.06 -11.61
N ILE A 251 1.78 -1.07 -12.02
CA ILE A 251 2.08 -2.24 -11.19
C ILE A 251 3.58 -2.56 -11.22
N SER A 252 4.15 -3.02 -10.11
CA SER A 252 5.53 -3.53 -10.04
C SER A 252 5.57 -4.98 -9.59
N ASN A 253 6.47 -5.78 -10.17
CA ASN A 253 6.71 -7.17 -9.75
C ASN A 253 8.08 -7.69 -10.24
N SER A 254 8.45 -8.92 -9.88
CA SER A 254 9.61 -9.63 -10.46
C SER A 254 9.41 -9.91 -11.95
N ASP A 255 10.47 -9.78 -12.74
CA ASP A 255 10.43 -10.10 -14.17
C ASP A 255 10.56 -11.62 -14.39
N THR A 256 9.41 -12.30 -14.48
CA THR A 256 9.33 -13.73 -14.78
C THR A 256 8.36 -13.98 -15.92
N GLU A 257 8.49 -15.12 -16.60
CA GLU A 257 7.57 -15.53 -17.65
C GLU A 257 6.11 -15.58 -17.14
N GLU A 258 5.90 -16.08 -15.92
CA GLU A 258 4.57 -16.13 -15.28
C GLU A 258 4.02 -14.71 -15.04
N THR A 259 4.85 -13.79 -14.55
CA THR A 259 4.47 -12.38 -14.34
C THR A 259 4.09 -11.73 -15.67
N ARG A 260 4.88 -11.92 -16.73
CA ARG A 260 4.59 -11.37 -18.06
C ARG A 260 3.31 -11.93 -18.66
N LYS A 261 2.97 -13.20 -18.39
CA LYS A 261 1.69 -13.80 -18.80
C LYS A 261 0.51 -13.16 -18.07
N ILE A 262 0.56 -13.11 -16.73
CA ILE A 262 -0.53 -12.56 -15.91
C ILE A 262 -0.73 -11.06 -16.19
N TYR A 263 0.35 -10.31 -16.38
CA TYR A 263 0.32 -8.86 -16.62
C TYR A 263 0.38 -8.46 -18.09
N SER A 264 0.06 -9.36 -19.01
CA SER A 264 -0.02 -9.06 -20.45
C SER A 264 -0.95 -7.89 -20.85
N PRO A 265 -2.00 -7.53 -20.08
CA PRO A 265 -2.78 -6.30 -20.32
C PRO A 265 -2.00 -4.99 -20.08
N PHE A 266 -0.83 -5.05 -19.43
CA PHE A 266 0.03 -3.90 -19.18
C PHE A 266 1.12 -3.81 -20.25
N GLU A 267 1.59 -2.60 -20.53
CA GLU A 267 2.87 -2.36 -21.18
C GLU A 267 3.99 -2.54 -20.14
N LEU A 268 4.82 -3.57 -20.32
CA LEU A 268 5.82 -3.99 -19.33
C LEU A 268 7.21 -3.47 -19.67
N HIS A 269 7.76 -2.64 -18.78
CA HIS A 269 9.12 -2.09 -18.85
C HIS A 269 10.03 -2.84 -17.88
N THR A 270 11.13 -3.40 -18.37
CA THR A 270 12.09 -4.13 -17.54
C THR A 270 13.03 -3.17 -16.83
N LEU A 271 13.22 -3.39 -15.53
CA LEU A 271 14.21 -2.72 -14.71
C LEU A 271 15.29 -3.70 -14.25
N ASN A 272 16.55 -3.27 -14.30
CA ASN A 272 17.66 -4.00 -13.68
C ASN A 272 17.84 -3.47 -12.25
N VAL A 273 17.60 -4.33 -11.25
CA VAL A 273 17.71 -3.93 -9.84
C VAL A 273 18.78 -4.74 -9.10
N HIS A 274 19.52 -4.06 -8.23
CA HIS A 274 20.43 -4.70 -7.30
C HIS A 274 19.73 -4.89 -5.95
N ARG A 275 19.27 -6.11 -5.63
CA ARG A 275 18.70 -6.39 -4.30
C ARG A 275 19.80 -6.56 -3.26
N SER A 276 19.68 -5.84 -2.15
CA SER A 276 20.55 -5.93 -0.97
C SER A 276 20.16 -7.07 0.01
N VAL A 277 19.08 -7.81 -0.27
CA VAL A 277 18.47 -8.81 0.65
C VAL A 277 19.13 -10.20 0.56
N SER A 278 20.46 -10.28 0.57
CA SER A 278 21.17 -11.55 0.80
C SER A 278 22.31 -11.37 1.80
N GLY A 279 22.40 -12.28 2.77
CA GLY A 279 23.35 -12.22 3.89
C GLY A 279 24.82 -12.44 3.51
N LYS A 280 25.13 -12.65 2.23
CA LYS A 280 26.50 -12.76 1.70
C LYS A 280 26.67 -11.81 0.51
N ALA A 281 27.68 -10.94 0.57
CA ALA A 281 27.98 -9.99 -0.51
C ALA A 281 28.28 -10.70 -1.85
N SER A 282 28.82 -11.92 -1.81
CA SER A 282 29.16 -12.74 -2.98
C SER A 282 27.97 -13.46 -3.64
N SER A 283 26.75 -13.41 -3.06
CA SER A 283 25.54 -14.04 -3.64
C SER A 283 24.58 -13.05 -4.31
N ARG A 284 24.93 -11.77 -4.40
CA ARG A 284 24.08 -10.72 -4.99
C ARG A 284 24.02 -10.84 -6.52
N LYS A 285 23.10 -11.67 -7.02
CA LYS A 285 22.76 -11.67 -8.46
C LYS A 285 21.80 -10.52 -8.78
N PRO A 286 21.97 -9.81 -9.90
CA PRO A 286 20.96 -8.87 -10.38
C PRO A 286 19.65 -9.63 -10.59
N VAL A 287 18.57 -9.10 -10.02
CA VAL A 287 17.21 -9.61 -10.25
C VAL A 287 16.55 -8.63 -11.20
N LYS A 288 15.83 -9.12 -12.19
CA LYS A 288 15.04 -8.26 -13.07
C LYS A 288 13.67 -8.01 -12.43
N GLU A 289 13.23 -6.77 -12.46
CA GLU A 289 11.88 -6.37 -12.10
C GLU A 289 11.16 -5.81 -13.31
N VAL A 290 9.83 -5.76 -13.27
CA VAL A 290 9.00 -5.11 -14.29
C VAL A 290 8.15 -4.03 -13.65
N ILE A 291 8.02 -2.92 -14.36
CA ILE A 291 6.94 -1.95 -14.17
C ILE A 291 5.96 -2.13 -15.31
N GLY A 292 4.69 -2.32 -14.99
CA GLY A 292 3.59 -2.37 -15.95
C GLY A 292 2.74 -1.11 -15.89
N VAL A 293 2.52 -0.45 -17.03
CA VAL A 293 1.51 0.60 -17.17
C VAL A 293 0.30 0.01 -17.89
N LEU A 294 -0.89 0.13 -17.31
CA LEU A 294 -2.09 -0.47 -17.92
C LEU A 294 -2.36 0.19 -19.27
N LYS A 295 -2.53 -0.62 -20.32
CA LYS A 295 -2.87 -0.12 -21.66
C LYS A 295 -4.28 0.48 -21.63
N ASP A 296 -4.48 1.59 -22.34
CA ASP A 296 -5.80 2.20 -22.44
C ASP A 296 -6.80 1.23 -23.09
N GLY A 297 -7.90 0.95 -22.39
CA GLY A 297 -9.02 0.16 -22.92
C GLY A 297 -10.14 1.04 -23.48
N GLU A 298 -10.98 0.48 -24.34
CA GLU A 298 -12.24 1.12 -24.75
C GLU A 298 -13.13 1.35 -23.50
N ARG A 299 -13.54 2.61 -23.27
CA ARG A 299 -14.39 2.97 -22.14
C ARG A 299 -15.85 2.62 -22.40
N CYS A 300 -16.57 2.28 -21.34
CA CYS A 300 -18.02 2.21 -21.38
C CYS A 300 -18.60 3.63 -21.40
N VAL A 301 -18.81 4.19 -22.61
CA VAL A 301 -19.57 5.43 -22.77
C VAL A 301 -21.06 5.08 -22.67
N SER A 302 -21.73 5.49 -21.60
CA SER A 302 -23.20 5.39 -21.55
C SER A 302 -23.78 6.26 -22.64
N ALA A 303 -24.60 5.70 -23.53
CA ALA A 303 -25.28 6.47 -24.57
C ALA A 303 -26.01 7.68 -23.95
N PRO A 304 -25.97 8.87 -24.58
CA PRO A 304 -26.66 10.03 -24.05
C PRO A 304 -28.14 9.70 -23.86
N ARG A 305 -28.68 9.98 -22.66
CA ARG A 305 -30.12 9.87 -22.41
C ARG A 305 -30.84 10.71 -23.44
N ARG A 306 -31.54 10.08 -24.39
CA ARG A 306 -32.47 10.78 -25.29
C ARG A 306 -33.41 11.60 -24.42
N ALA A 307 -33.47 12.91 -24.65
CA ALA A 307 -34.46 13.78 -24.04
C ALA A 307 -35.85 13.16 -24.29
N GLY A 308 -36.55 12.80 -23.21
CA GLY A 308 -37.89 12.26 -23.30
C GLY A 308 -38.79 13.26 -24.03
N LYS A 309 -39.49 12.81 -25.06
CA LYS A 309 -40.58 13.57 -25.67
C LYS A 309 -41.56 13.92 -24.54
N ALA A 310 -41.83 15.22 -24.38
CA ALA A 310 -42.89 15.70 -23.50
C ALA A 310 -44.21 15.06 -23.95
N THR A 311 -44.78 14.20 -23.11
CA THR A 311 -46.15 13.71 -23.27
C THR A 311 -47.07 14.90 -23.02
N VAL A 312 -47.77 15.33 -24.07
CA VAL A 312 -48.83 16.34 -24.00
C VAL A 312 -49.94 15.80 -23.09
N MET A 313 -50.15 16.43 -21.93
CA MET A 313 -51.33 16.19 -21.11
C MET A 313 -52.57 16.75 -21.81
N ALA A 314 -53.51 15.87 -22.15
CA ALA A 314 -54.83 16.25 -22.62
C ALA A 314 -55.63 16.87 -21.47
N GLN A 315 -56.02 18.13 -21.64
CA GLN A 315 -56.99 18.82 -20.77
C GLN A 315 -58.37 18.18 -20.95
N TRP A 316 -58.92 17.65 -19.85
CA TRP A 316 -60.33 17.32 -19.74
C TRP A 316 -61.14 18.62 -19.67
N ARG A 317 -62.04 18.81 -20.64
CA ARG A 317 -63.10 19.83 -20.57
C ARG A 317 -64.24 19.29 -19.70
N ALA A 318 -64.61 20.05 -18.69
CA ALA A 318 -65.91 19.95 -18.04
C ALA A 318 -66.99 20.48 -18.98
N THR A 319 -68.04 19.70 -19.19
CA THR A 319 -69.33 20.18 -19.70
C THR A 319 -70.40 19.85 -18.68
N SER A 320 -71.03 20.90 -18.19
CA SER A 320 -72.22 20.91 -17.37
C SER A 320 -73.42 20.36 -18.15
N CYS A 321 -74.13 19.43 -17.52
CA CYS A 321 -75.59 19.30 -17.44
C CYS A 321 -75.88 18.29 -16.32
#